data_AF-A0A7W6TLT5-F1
#
_entry.id   AF-A0A7W6TLT5-F1
#
_cell.length_a   1.000
_cell.length_b   1.000
_cell.length_c   1.000
_cell.angle_alpha   90.00
_cell.angle_beta   90.00
_cell.angle_gamma   90.00
#
_symmetry.space_group_name_H-M   'P 1'
#
loop_
_entity.id
_entity.type
_entity.pdbx_description
1 polymer ?
#
loop_
_entity_poly.entity_id
_entity_poly.type
_entity_poly.pdbx_seq_one_letter_code
_entity_poly.pdbx_strand_id
1 'polypeptide(L)' 'MKATISKEDARFCASVVKEVARAQGIVRDPAAIGRITAAVARLYNRGMHDREEVLQAAMQSVRLESDTAPASDDQPF' A
#
# COMPACT_ATOMS: atom_id res chain seq x y z
N MET A 1 18.50 -14.20 -9.06
CA MET A 1 19.19 -13.57 -7.91
C MET A 1 18.14 -12.83 -7.10
N LYS A 2 17.95 -13.16 -5.81
CA LYS A 2 17.05 -12.40 -4.92
C LYS A 2 17.82 -11.16 -4.51
N ALA A 3 17.56 -10.02 -5.15
CA ALA A 3 18.15 -8.76 -4.73
C ALA A 3 17.72 -8.51 -3.28
N THR A 4 18.67 -8.59 -2.35
CA THR A 4 18.44 -8.20 -0.96
C THR A 4 18.28 -6.70 -0.95
N ILE A 5 17.04 -6.24 -0.73
CA ILE A 5 16.72 -4.84 -0.48
C ILE A 5 17.67 -4.27 0.60
N SER A 6 18.18 -3.05 0.41
CA SER A 6 19.03 -2.43 1.43
C SER A 6 18.23 -2.21 2.71
N LYS A 7 18.93 -2.17 3.85
CA LYS A 7 18.31 -1.82 5.14
C LYS A 7 17.66 -0.42 5.08
N GLU A 8 18.25 0.48 4.30
CA GLU A 8 17.73 1.83 4.08
C GLU A 8 16.41 1.83 3.32
N ASP A 9 16.37 1.10 2.20
CA ASP A 9 15.16 0.93 1.38
C ASP A 9 14.02 0.28 2.17
N ALA A 10 14.34 -0.72 3.01
CA ALA A 10 13.34 -1.35 3.89
C ALA A 10 12.78 -0.36 4.92
N ARG A 11 13.62 0.52 5.48
CA ARG A 11 13.18 1.59 6.40
C ARG A 11 12.35 2.65 5.69
N PHE A 12 12.72 3.02 4.48
CA PHE A 12 11.96 3.92 3.63
C PHE A 12 10.56 3.37 3.38
N CYS A 13 10.46 2.14 2.85
CA CYS A 13 9.17 1.49 2.57
C CYS A 13 8.31 1.40 3.83
N ALA A 14 8.88 0.96 4.95
CA ALA A 14 8.16 0.85 6.22
C ALA A 14 7.65 2.22 6.74
N SER A 15 8.39 3.30 6.48
CA SER A 15 7.99 4.65 6.89
C SER A 15 6.79 5.14 6.08
N VAL A 16 6.82 4.92 4.75
CA VAL A 16 5.69 5.24 3.87
C VAL A 16 4.44 4.45 4.27
N VAL A 17 4.56 3.12 4.46
CA VAL A 17 3.43 2.27 4.87
C VAL A 17 2.78 2.78 6.16
N LYS A 18 3.58 3.15 7.17
CA LYS A 18 3.07 3.69 8.44
C LYS A 18 2.33 5.01 8.26
N GLU A 19 2.83 5.89 7.41
CA GLU A 19 2.22 7.20 7.17
C GLU A 19 0.89 7.05 6.42
N VAL A 20 0.85 6.24 5.37
CA VAL A 20 -0.37 5.93 4.64
C VAL A 20 -1.41 5.28 5.56
N ALA A 21 -1.00 4.31 6.38
CA ALA A 21 -1.90 3.64 7.32
C ALA A 21 -2.48 4.61 8.37
N ARG A 22 -1.67 5.56 8.87
CA ARG A 22 -2.14 6.61 9.80
C ARG A 22 -3.09 7.58 9.13
N ALA A 23 -2.75 8.06 7.94
CA ALA A 23 -3.57 9.01 7.19
C ALA A 23 -4.95 8.44 6.83
N GLN A 24 -5.03 7.13 6.60
CA GLN A 24 -6.28 6.45 6.27
C GLN A 24 -7.01 5.84 7.48
N GLY A 25 -6.44 5.93 8.69
CA GLY A 25 -7.07 5.38 9.90
C GLY A 25 -7.06 3.84 9.98
N ILE A 26 -6.30 3.15 9.14
CA ILE A 26 -6.29 1.67 8.99
C ILE A 26 -5.14 1.00 9.74
N VAL A 27 -4.51 1.68 10.70
CA VAL A 27 -3.38 1.17 11.51
C VAL A 27 -3.71 -0.14 12.24
N ARG A 28 -4.99 -0.43 12.47
CA ARG A 28 -5.47 -1.64 13.15
C ARG A 28 -6.00 -2.73 12.21
N ASP A 29 -5.85 -2.56 10.89
CA ASP A 29 -6.23 -3.56 9.89
C ASP A 29 -4.98 -4.18 9.25
N PRO A 30 -4.57 -5.39 9.70
CA PRO A 30 -3.42 -6.08 9.14
C PRO A 30 -3.56 -6.39 7.64
N ALA A 31 -4.78 -6.65 7.16
CA ALA A 31 -5.02 -6.93 5.76
C ALA A 31 -4.83 -5.67 4.90
N ALA A 32 -5.34 -4.52 5.37
CA ALA A 32 -5.10 -3.23 4.70
C ALA A 32 -3.61 -2.84 4.71
N ILE A 33 -2.91 -3.08 5.82
CA ILE A 33 -1.45 -2.87 5.90
C ILE A 33 -0.72 -3.75 4.88
N GLY A 34 -1.14 -5.00 4.71
CA GLY A 34 -0.61 -5.91 3.70
C GLY A 34 -0.77 -5.37 2.28
N ARG A 35 -1.95 -4.83 1.94
CA ARG A 35 -2.23 -4.20 0.64
C ARG A 35 -1.33 -2.99 0.38
N ILE A 36 -1.21 -2.07 1.36
CA ILE A 36 -0.31 -0.91 1.25
C ILE A 36 1.13 -1.37 1.03
N THR A 37 1.58 -2.36 1.81
CA THR A 37 2.95 -2.87 1.72
C THR A 37 3.25 -3.41 0.32
N ALA A 38 2.33 -4.18 -0.25
CA ALA A 38 2.45 -4.67 -1.63
C ALA A 38 2.45 -3.53 -2.66
N ALA A 39 1.61 -2.51 -2.48
CA ALA A 39 1.58 -1.34 -3.35
C ALA A 39 2.91 -0.56 -3.31
N VAL A 40 3.43 -0.25 -2.12
CA VAL A 40 4.72 0.44 -1.93
C VAL A 40 5.86 -0.37 -2.54
N ALA A 41 5.91 -1.69 -2.33
CA ALA A 41 6.92 -2.54 -2.94
C ALA A 41 6.86 -2.53 -4.48
N ARG A 42 5.65 -2.51 -5.06
CA ARG A 42 5.47 -2.41 -6.52
C ARG A 42 5.95 -1.05 -7.07
N LEU A 43 5.66 0.05 -6.37
CA LEU A 43 6.10 1.39 -6.77
C LEU A 43 7.63 1.50 -6.70
N TYR A 44 8.22 1.02 -5.59
CA TYR A 44 9.66 1.02 -5.41
C TYR A 44 10.37 0.20 -6.50
N ASN A 45 9.88 -1.00 -6.80
CA ASN A 45 10.42 -1.84 -7.87
C ASN A 45 10.29 -1.23 -9.27
N ARG A 46 9.42 -0.25 -9.47
CA ARG A 46 9.30 0.52 -10.72
C ARG A 46 10.29 1.69 -10.83
N GLY A 47 11.18 1.84 -9.84
CA GLY A 47 12.17 2.93 -9.79
C GLY A 47 11.65 4.20 -9.14
N MET A 48 10.48 4.16 -8.49
CA MET A 48 9.94 5.31 -7.75
C MET A 48 10.54 5.34 -6.35
N HIS A 49 11.55 6.20 -6.17
CA HIS A 49 12.35 6.28 -4.94
C HIS A 49 12.16 7.62 -4.20
N ASP A 50 11.38 8.55 -4.75
CA ASP A 50 11.02 9.79 -4.07
C ASP A 50 9.94 9.54 -3.01
N ARG A 51 10.15 10.10 -1.82
CA ARG A 51 9.25 9.86 -0.67
C ARG A 51 7.84 10.37 -0.93
N GLU A 52 7.72 11.57 -1.47
CA GLU A 52 6.44 12.24 -1.65
C GLU A 52 5.68 11.62 -2.81
N GLU A 53 6.38 11.28 -3.90
CA GLU A 53 5.82 10.54 -5.04
C GLU A 53 5.28 9.16 -4.63
N VAL A 54 6.07 8.37 -3.88
CA VAL A 54 5.64 7.04 -3.41
C VAL A 54 4.45 7.17 -2.44
N LEU A 55 4.45 8.19 -1.57
CA LEU A 55 3.33 8.43 -0.65
C LEU A 55 2.04 8.74 -1.40
N GLN A 56 2.07 9.68 -2.34
CA GLN A 56 0.91 10.08 -3.15
C GLN A 56 0.38 8.89 -3.96
N ALA A 57 1.27 8.16 -4.64
CA ALA A 57 0.89 7.00 -5.43
C ALA A 57 0.34 5.85 -4.57
N ALA A 58 0.92 5.60 -3.39
CA ALA A 58 0.41 4.58 -2.46
C ALA A 58 -0.98 4.97 -1.90
N MET A 59 -1.21 6.24 -1.58
CA MET A 59 -2.52 6.73 -1.15
C MET A 59 -3.60 6.54 -2.24
N GLN A 60 -3.27 6.82 -3.51
CA GLN A 60 -4.18 6.60 -4.64
C GLN A 60 -4.47 5.11 -4.86
N SER A 61 -3.45 4.26 -4.72
CA SER A 61 -3.59 2.81 -4.92
C SER A 61 -4.56 2.15 -3.94
N VAL A 62 -4.55 2.59 -2.68
CA VAL A 62 -5.44 2.03 -1.64
C VAL A 62 -6.90 2.44 -1.86
N ARG A 63 -7.13 3.66 -2.37
CA ARG A 63 -8.49 4.12 -2.72
C ARG A 63 -9.08 3.26 -3.84
N LEU A 64 -8.27 2.93 -4.86
CA LEU A 64 -8.72 2.14 -6.00
C LEU A 64 -9.12 0.70 -5.61
N GLU A 65 -8.41 0.10 -4.64
CA GLU A 65 -8.74 -1.25 -4.14
C GLU A 65 -9.98 -1.25 -3.22
N SER A 66 -10.34 -0.11 -2.65
CA SER A 66 -11.55 0.06 -1.81
C SER A 66 -12.84 0.21 -2.64
N ASP A 67 -12.72 0.58 -3.92
CA ASP A 67 -13.85 0.76 -4.85
C ASP A 67 -14.31 -0.57 -5.46
N THR A 68 -13.52 -1.65 -5.29
CA THR A 68 -13.92 -3.02 -5.67
C THR A 68 -14.52 -3.74 -4.47
N ALA A 69 -15.63 -3.22 -3.94
CA ALA A 69 -16.51 -4.06 -3.12
C ALA A 69 -17.09 -5.16 -4.05
N PRO A 70 -17.14 -6.44 -3.64
CA PRO A 70 -17.89 -7.42 -4.39
C PRO A 70 -19.33 -6.93 -4.44
N ALA A 71 -19.91 -6.87 -5.65
CA ALA A 71 -21.34 -6.70 -5.80
C ALA A 71 -22.00 -7.71 -4.86
N SER A 72 -22.68 -7.20 -3.84
CA SER A 72 -23.66 -7.97 -3.11
C SER A 72 -24.73 -8.33 -4.13
N ASP A 73 -24.57 -9.48 -4.79
CA ASP A 73 -25.70 -10.18 -5.40
C ASP A 73 -26.54 -10.70 -4.23
N ASP A 74 -27.33 -9.76 -3.71
CA ASP A 74 -28.55 -9.97 -2.97
C ASP A 74 -29.50 -10.72 -3.90
N GLN A 75 -29.42 -12.05 -3.92
CA GLN A 75 -30.44 -12.86 -4.57
C GLN A 75 -31.64 -12.95 -3.61
N PRO A 76 -32.81 -12.39 -3.98
CA PRO A 76 -34.02 -12.57 -3.22
C PRO A 76 -34.59 -13.97 -3.48
N PHE A 77 -34.96 -14.64 -2.39
CA PHE A 77 -35.80 -15.84 -2.19
C PHE A 77 -36.02 -16.82 -3.36
#